data_AF-A0A926TGB6-F1
#
_entry.id   AF-A0A926TGB6-F1
#
_cell.length_a   1.000
_cell.length_b   1.000
_cell.length_c   1.000
_cell.angle_alpha   90.00
_cell.angle_beta   90.00
_cell.angle_gamma   90.00
#
_symmetry.space_group_name_H-M   'P 1'
#
loop_
_entity.id
_entity.type
_entity.pdbx_description
1 polymer ?
#
loop_
_entity_poly.entity_id
_entity_poly.type
_entity_poly.pdbx_seq_one_letter_code
_entity_poly.pdbx_strand_id
1 'polypeptide(L)'
;MPYRDRLNSWAVVRLLPKLQRVVVSRHRSESDADGHCQVLRRLEPDAEFIVMFDPIVEERSIQFICTGISKIFSALAIVRN
;
A
#
# COMPACT_ATOMS: atom_id res chain seq x y z
N MET A 1 -8.94 -8.67 11.40
CA MET A 1 -7.54 -9.05 11.13
C MET A 1 -6.90 -9.59 12.40
N PRO A 2 -6.02 -10.60 12.33
CA PRO A 2 -5.20 -11.01 13.47
C PRO A 2 -4.29 -9.87 13.94
N TYR A 3 -4.04 -9.81 15.24
CA TYR A 3 -3.24 -8.76 15.91
C TYR A 3 -1.88 -8.46 15.26
N ARG A 4 -1.28 -9.46 14.60
CA ARG A 4 0.01 -9.38 13.91
C ARG A 4 0.00 -8.38 12.75
N ASP A 5 -1.12 -8.22 12.07
CA ASP A 5 -1.22 -7.31 10.92
C ASP A 5 -1.14 -5.85 11.37
N ARG A 6 -1.71 -5.53 12.54
CA ARG A 6 -1.68 -4.18 13.13
C ARG A 6 -0.28 -3.75 13.59
N LEU A 7 0.64 -4.70 13.77
CA LEU A 7 2.01 -4.42 14.17
C LEU A 7 2.92 -4.07 12.99
N ASN A 8 2.49 -4.36 11.76
CA ASN A 8 3.29 -4.16 10.54
C ASN A 8 2.82 -2.92 9.77
N SER A 9 2.96 -1.76 10.42
CA SER A 9 2.53 -0.46 9.87
C SER A 9 3.49 0.11 8.83
N TRP A 10 4.69 -0.43 8.67
CA TRP A 10 5.63 0.04 7.66
C TRP A 10 5.51 -0.83 6.42
N ALA A 11 5.32 -0.22 5.25
CA ALA A 11 5.18 -0.91 3.99
C ALA A 11 6.28 -0.47 3.01
N VAL A 12 6.88 -1.43 2.32
CA VAL A 12 7.70 -1.16 1.14
C VAL A 12 6.80 -1.24 -0.08
N VAL A 13 6.74 -0.16 -0.84
CA VAL A 13 5.84 0.00 -1.98
C VAL A 13 6.67 0.17 -3.24
N ARG A 14 6.31 -0.59 -4.27
CA ARG A 14 6.81 -0.39 -5.63
C ARG A 14 5.89 0.58 -6.36
N LEU A 15 6.50 1.61 -6.95
CA LEU A 15 5.82 2.53 -7.85
C LEU A 15 5.84 1.95 -9.26
N LEU A 16 4.69 1.99 -9.91
CA LEU A 16 4.48 1.54 -11.26
C LEU A 16 4.06 2.72 -12.15
N PRO A 17 4.29 2.62 -13.46
CA PRO A 17 3.77 3.61 -14.40
C PRO A 17 2.27 3.83 -14.23
N LYS A 18 1.78 5.01 -14.64
CA LYS A 18 0.37 5.42 -14.50
C LYS A 18 -0.07 5.62 -13.04
N LEU A 19 0.85 6.07 -12.19
CA LEU A 19 0.60 6.39 -10.77
C LEU A 19 0.06 5.19 -9.97
N GLN A 20 0.44 3.98 -10.39
CA GLN A 20 0.03 2.75 -9.71
C GLN A 20 1.03 2.42 -8.60
N ARG A 21 0.54 1.81 -7.52
CA ARG A 21 1.36 1.43 -6.36
C ARG A 21 1.02 0.02 -5.91
N VAL A 22 2.04 -0.77 -5.63
CA VAL A 22 1.91 -2.16 -5.15
C VAL A 22 2.69 -2.32 -3.86
N VAL A 23 2.04 -2.80 -2.81
CA VAL A 23 2.70 -3.14 -1.54
C VAL A 23 3.46 -4.45 -1.76
N VAL A 24 4.78 -4.39 -1.65
CA VAL A 24 5.67 -5.54 -1.85
C VAL A 24 5.86 -6.32 -0.55
N SER A 25 6.06 -5.60 0.56
CA SER A 25 6.24 -6.20 1.88
C SER A 25 5.81 -5.25 2.99
N ARG A 26 5.49 -5.81 4.16
CA ARG A 26 5.17 -5.06 5.39
C ARG A 26 6.09 -5.47 6.52
N HIS A 27 6.46 -4.50 7.34
CA HIS A 27 7.46 -4.60 8.40
C HIS A 27 6.96 -3.91 9.66
N ARG A 28 7.46 -4.37 10.80
CA ARG A 28 7.16 -3.78 12.11
C ARG A 28 7.93 -2.48 12.35
N SER A 29 9.14 -2.38 11.78
CA SER A 29 10.07 -1.28 11.97
C SER A 29 10.35 -0.57 10.64
N GLU A 30 10.57 0.74 10.71
CA GLU A 30 11.05 1.54 9.58
C GLU A 30 12.42 1.05 9.09
N SER A 31 13.33 0.73 10.03
CA SER A 31 14.69 0.30 9.69
C SER A 31 14.72 -1.03 8.91
N ASP A 32 13.83 -1.96 9.27
CA ASP A 32 13.70 -3.23 8.54
C ASP A 32 13.13 -2.99 7.13
N ALA A 33 12.14 -2.10 7.03
CA ALA A 33 11.57 -1.71 5.75
C ALA A 33 12.60 -1.01 4.84
N ASP A 34 13.40 -0.08 5.38
CA ASP A 34 14.43 0.60 4.59
C ASP A 34 15.55 -0.35 4.18
N GLY A 35 16.01 -1.23 5.08
CA GLY A 35 17.00 -2.26 4.74
C GLY A 35 16.51 -3.16 3.59
N HIS A 36 15.25 -3.58 3.64
CA HIS A 36 14.63 -4.34 2.55
C HIS A 36 14.51 -3.51 1.27
N CYS A 37 14.12 -2.23 1.37
CA CYS A 37 14.00 -1.32 0.24
C CYS A 37 15.35 -1.07 -0.46
N GLN A 38 16.44 -0.94 0.30
CA GLN A 38 17.80 -0.82 -0.26
C GLN A 38 18.23 -2.07 -1.03
N VAL A 39 17.89 -3.26 -0.52
CA VAL A 39 18.16 -4.53 -1.23
C VAL A 39 17.37 -4.58 -2.54
N LEU A 40 16.09 -4.21 -2.53
CA LEU A 40 15.26 -4.16 -3.74
C LEU A 40 15.80 -3.17 -4.78
N ARG A 41 16.23 -1.97 -4.37
CA ARG A 41 16.86 -0.99 -5.26
C ARG A 41 18.15 -1.51 -5.91
N ARG A 42 18.89 -2.41 -5.24
CA ARG A 42 20.09 -3.03 -5.81
C ARG A 42 19.76 -4.15 -6.80
N LEU A 43 18.68 -4.89 -6.55
CA LEU A 43 18.23 -5.99 -7.41
C LEU A 43 17.53 -5.50 -8.67
N GLU A 44 16.77 -4.40 -8.56
CA GLU A 44 16.00 -3.82 -9.66
C GLU A 44 16.18 -2.28 -9.64
N PRO A 45 17.30 -1.76 -10.16
CA PRO A 45 17.61 -0.33 -10.11
C PRO A 45 16.67 0.52 -10.97
N ASP A 46 16.03 -0.08 -11.99
CA ASP A 46 15.06 0.59 -12.86
C ASP A 46 13.68 0.76 -12.20
N ALA A 47 13.43 0.06 -11.08
CA ALA A 47 12.17 0.17 -10.36
C ALA A 47 12.27 1.15 -9.19
N GLU A 48 11.24 1.96 -9.04
CA GLU A 48 11.12 2.89 -7.93
C GLU A 48 10.47 2.21 -6.71
N PHE A 49 11.18 2.21 -5.59
CA PHE A 49 10.70 1.69 -4.32
C PHE A 49 10.72 2.79 -3.26
N ILE A 50 9.64 2.87 -2.48
CA ILE A 50 9.49 3.80 -1.37
C ILE A 50 9.08 3.07 -0.09
N VAL A 51 9.53 3.58 1.05
CA VAL A 51 9.04 3.15 2.37
C VAL A 51 7.91 4.09 2.77
N MET A 52 6.78 3.53 3.17
CA MET A 52 5.58 4.29 3.55
C MET A 52 5.02 3.76 4.86
N PHE A 53 4.67 4.67 5.76
CA PHE A 53 3.88 4.32 6.93
C PHE A 53 2.41 4.18 6.53
N ASP A 54 1.90 2.95 6.58
CA ASP A 54 0.53 2.56 6.24
C ASP A 54 -0.11 1.88 7.44
N PRO A 55 -0.67 2.66 8.38
CA PRO A 55 -1.37 2.09 9.52
C PRO A 55 -2.60 1.36 9.00
N ILE A 56 -2.74 0.08 9.34
CA ILE A 56 -3.97 -0.67 9.08
C ILE A 56 -5.05 -0.09 10.00
N VAL A 57 -5.72 0.95 9.53
CA VAL A 57 -6.88 1.51 10.21
C VAL A 57 -8.02 0.51 10.03
N GLU A 58 -8.48 -0.12 11.11
CA GLU A 58 -9.72 -0.87 11.04
C GLU A 58 -10.86 0.08 10.67
N GLU A 59 -11.46 -0.19 9.52
CA GLU A 59 -12.49 0.56 8.82
C GLU A 59 -13.84 0.58 9.54
N ARG A 60 -13.87 0.67 10.87
CA ARG A 60 -15.12 0.89 11.63
C ARG A 60 -15.50 2.35 11.78
N SER A 61 -14.62 3.29 11.43
CA SER A 61 -14.87 4.72 11.68
C SER A 61 -14.67 5.66 10.49
N ILE A 62 -14.09 5.20 9.36
CA ILE A 62 -13.82 6.08 8.19
C ILE A 62 -14.84 5.89 7.04
N GLN A 63 -15.67 4.85 7.08
CA GLN A 63 -16.72 4.65 6.08
C GLN A 63 -17.82 5.74 6.12
N PHE A 64 -17.91 6.54 7.18
CA PHE A 64 -18.91 7.60 7.27
C PHE A 64 -18.51 8.94 6.61
N ILE A 65 -17.25 9.12 6.20
CA ILE A 65 -16.81 10.42 5.61
C ILE A 65 -16.57 10.32 4.10
N CYS A 66 -16.11 9.18 3.57
CA CYS A 66 -15.70 9.10 2.16
C CYS A 66 -16.71 8.41 1.23
N THR A 67 -17.77 7.77 1.74
CA THR A 67 -18.82 7.14 0.90
C THR A 67 -19.80 8.15 0.29
N GLY A 68 -19.45 9.44 0.27
CA GLY A 68 -20.16 10.46 -0.50
C GLY A 68 -19.74 10.54 -1.98
N ILE A 69 -18.55 10.04 -2.36
CA ILE A 69 -17.98 10.30 -3.71
C ILE A 69 -17.65 9.01 -4.49
N SER A 70 -17.52 7.85 -3.82
CA SER A 70 -17.05 6.62 -4.48
C SER A 70 -18.08 5.90 -5.38
N LYS A 71 -19.39 6.18 -5.24
CA LYS A 71 -20.42 5.51 -6.06
C LYS A 71 -20.35 5.84 -7.57
N ILE A 72 -19.58 6.86 -7.97
CA ILE A 72 -19.44 7.24 -9.38
C ILE A 72 -18.40 6.37 -10.12
N PHE A 73 -17.42 5.79 -9.42
CA PHE A 73 -16.31 5.07 -10.09
C PHE A 73 -16.47 3.55 -10.17
N SER A 74 -17.33 2.94 -9.34
CA SER A 74 -17.52 1.48 -9.33
C SER A 74 -18.48 0.95 -10.39
N ALA A 75 -19.21 1.82 -11.11
CA ALA A 75 -20.09 1.41 -12.21
C ALA A 75 -19.37 1.22 -13.57
N LEU A 76 -18.11 1.66 -13.72
CA LEU A 76 -17.39 1.62 -15.02
C LEU A 76 -16.27 0.56 -15.10
N ALA A 77 -16.20 -0.37 -14.15
CA ALA A 77 -15.20 -1.46 -14.17
C ALA A 77 -15.79 -2.85 -14.43
N ILE A 78 -17.10 -2.95 -14.70
CA ILE A 78 -17.81 -4.21 -15.03
C ILE A 78 -18.36 -4.17 -16.46
N VAL A 79 -17.64 -3.60 -17.43
CA VAL A 79 -17.80 -3.93 -18.86
C VAL A 79 -16.47 -3.71 -19.54
N ARG A 80 -15.66 -4.76 -19.62
CA ARG A 80 -14.66 -4.98 -20.68
C ARG A 80 -14.13 -6.41 -20.56
N ASN A 81 -15.00 -7.35 -20.94
CA ASN A 81 -14.61 -8.51 -21.72
C ASN A 81 -14.73 -8.09 -23.19
#